data_AF-A0A0N0D401-F1
#
_entry.id   AF-A0A0N0D401-F1
#
_cell.length_a   1.000
_cell.length_b   1.000
_cell.length_c   1.000
_cell.angle_alpha   90.00
_cell.angle_beta   90.00
_cell.angle_gamma   90.00
#
_symmetry.space_group_name_H-M   'P 1'
#
loop_
_entity.id
_entity.type
_entity.pdbx_description
1 polymer ?
#
loop_
_entity_poly.entity_id
_entity_poly.type
_entity_poly.pdbx_seq_one_letter_code
_entity_poly.pdbx_strand_id
1 'polypeptide(L)'
;MKNSENYTIRLAKPDDMPSLLDIEQACWPKALQVSEKDILNRLTTYPDGQCVMIHNDQCIGVMYSIRIHNKKIIYGHHVKNIVDCHEPDGGIVLFIFS
;
A
#
# COMPACT_ATOMS: atom_id res chain seq x y z
N MET A 1 -33.29 -2.17 10.09
CA MET A 1 -32.10 -1.33 9.93
C MET A 1 -30.94 -2.24 9.60
N LYS A 2 -30.31 -2.13 8.42
CA LYS A 2 -29.05 -2.82 8.15
C LYS A 2 -28.00 -2.21 9.07
N ASN A 3 -27.35 -3.01 9.91
CA ASN A 3 -26.11 -2.58 10.57
C ASN A 3 -25.16 -2.13 9.45
N SER A 4 -24.74 -0.87 9.46
CA SER A 4 -23.56 -0.47 8.71
C SER A 4 -22.41 -1.23 9.33
N GLU A 5 -21.95 -2.30 8.69
CA GLU A 5 -20.74 -2.97 9.13
C GLU A 5 -19.61 -1.94 9.06
N ASN A 6 -18.95 -1.69 10.20
CA ASN A 6 -18.12 -0.51 10.39
C ASN A 6 -16.77 -0.73 9.69
N TYR A 7 -16.67 -0.28 8.45
CA TYR A 7 -15.38 -0.14 7.78
C TYR A 7 -14.51 0.88 8.52
N THR A 8 -13.28 0.51 8.85
CA THR A 8 -12.28 1.41 9.44
C THR A 8 -11.06 1.47 8.54
N ILE A 9 -10.55 2.67 8.28
CA ILE A 9 -9.24 2.85 7.65
C ILE A 9 -8.24 3.22 8.74
N ARG A 10 -7.10 2.54 8.77
CA ARG A 10 -5.98 2.85 9.68
C ARG A 10 -4.65 2.70 8.96
N LEU A 11 -3.58 3.21 9.57
CA LEU A 11 -2.22 2.91 9.10
C LEU A 11 -1.95 1.40 9.17
N ALA A 12 -1.25 0.92 8.15
CA ALA A 12 -0.76 -0.44 8.08
C ALA A 12 0.33 -0.66 9.14
N LYS A 13 0.42 -1.89 9.63
CA LYS A 13 1.45 -2.34 10.58
C LYS A 13 2.14 -3.58 10.02
N PRO A 14 3.40 -3.87 10.44
CA PRO A 14 4.07 -5.11 10.04
C PRO A 14 3.25 -6.38 10.32
N ASP A 15 2.48 -6.39 11.39
CA ASP A 15 1.61 -7.52 11.76
C ASP A 15 0.47 -7.76 10.76
N ASP A 16 0.17 -6.82 9.87
CA ASP A 16 -0.82 -7.00 8.80
C ASP A 16 -0.27 -7.86 7.65
N MET A 17 1.04 -8.17 7.62
CA MET A 17 1.72 -8.86 6.51
C MET A 17 0.99 -10.12 6.00
N PRO A 18 0.49 -11.04 6.85
CA PRO A 18 -0.26 -12.19 6.36
C PRO A 18 -1.48 -11.79 5.51
N SER A 19 -2.27 -10.83 5.99
CA SER A 19 -3.43 -10.32 5.25
C SER A 19 -3.01 -9.56 3.99
N LEU A 20 -1.90 -8.82 4.02
CA LEU A 20 -1.39 -8.11 2.85
C LEU A 20 -0.98 -9.07 1.73
N LEU A 21 -0.35 -10.20 2.07
CA LEU A 21 0.00 -11.25 1.11
C LEU A 21 -1.25 -11.94 0.54
N ASP A 22 -2.25 -12.18 1.37
CA ASP A 22 -3.53 -12.76 0.93
C ASP A 22 -4.26 -11.81 -0.03
N ILE A 23 -4.31 -10.51 0.29
CA ILE A 23 -4.89 -9.48 -0.58
C ILE A 23 -4.13 -9.40 -1.90
N GLU A 24 -2.80 -9.40 -1.87
CA GLU A 24 -1.96 -9.36 -3.08
C GLU A 24 -2.23 -10.55 -3.99
N GLN A 25 -2.35 -11.75 -3.42
CA GLN A 25 -2.68 -12.97 -4.16
C GLN A 25 -4.09 -12.95 -4.75
N ALA A 26 -5.05 -12.40 -4.02
CA ALA A 26 -6.45 -12.33 -4.45
C ALA A 26 -6.67 -11.27 -5.54
N CYS A 27 -5.94 -10.15 -5.50
CA CYS A 27 -6.12 -9.04 -6.43
C CYS A 27 -5.35 -9.21 -7.75
N TRP A 28 -4.21 -9.90 -7.74
CA TRP A 28 -3.29 -9.92 -8.88
C TRP A 28 -2.94 -11.32 -9.37
N PRO A 29 -2.84 -11.53 -10.70
CA PRO A 29 -2.17 -12.70 -11.26
C PRO A 29 -0.74 -12.82 -10.75
N LYS A 30 -0.24 -14.04 -10.59
CA LYS A 30 1.11 -14.34 -10.06
C LYS A 30 2.25 -13.55 -10.72
N ALA A 31 2.14 -13.22 -12.00
CA ALA A 31 3.16 -12.44 -12.72
C ALA A 31 3.23 -10.96 -12.29
N LEU A 32 2.14 -10.42 -11.75
CA LEU A 32 2.03 -9.02 -11.31
C LEU A 32 2.25 -8.85 -9.81
N GLN A 33 2.02 -9.90 -9.02
CA GLN A 33 2.22 -9.88 -7.57
C GLN A 33 3.61 -9.35 -7.19
N VAL A 34 3.64 -8.50 -6.16
CA VAL A 34 4.87 -8.11 -5.48
C VAL A 34 5.25 -9.11 -4.40
N SER A 35 6.54 -9.15 -4.04
CA SER A 35 7.02 -10.05 -2.99
C SER A 35 6.74 -9.51 -1.59
N GLU A 36 6.78 -10.39 -0.59
CA GLU A 36 6.73 -9.99 0.83
C GLU A 36 7.79 -8.92 1.16
N LYS A 37 8.99 -9.07 0.58
CA LYS A 37 10.08 -8.10 0.73
C LYS A 37 9.70 -6.72 0.18
N ASP A 38 9.01 -6.66 -0.95
CA ASP A 38 8.57 -5.41 -1.56
C ASP A 38 7.47 -4.74 -0.72
N ILE A 39 6.53 -5.54 -0.18
CA ILE A 39 5.50 -5.05 0.76
C ILE A 39 6.18 -4.49 2.01
N LEU A 40 7.11 -5.23 2.61
CA LEU A 40 7.83 -4.79 3.80
C LEU A 40 8.59 -3.48 3.53
N ASN A 41 9.23 -3.36 2.36
CA ASN A 41 9.91 -2.13 1.95
C ASN A 41 8.94 -0.94 1.92
N ARG A 42 7.73 -1.12 1.37
CA ARG A 42 6.70 -0.06 1.38
C ARG A 42 6.28 0.34 2.79
N LEU A 43 6.08 -0.64 3.67
CA LEU A 43 5.68 -0.40 5.06
C LEU A 43 6.77 0.33 5.87
N THR A 44 8.05 0.13 5.54
CA THR A 44 9.16 0.75 6.28
C THR A 44 9.65 2.06 5.67
N THR A 45 9.59 2.23 4.36
CA THR A 45 10.03 3.47 3.68
C THR A 45 9.11 4.65 4.00
N TYR A 46 7.79 4.43 4.02
CA TYR A 46 6.84 5.50 4.31
C TYR A 46 5.64 4.99 5.13
N PRO A 47 5.83 4.64 6.42
CA PRO A 47 4.79 4.02 7.25
C PRO A 47 3.51 4.86 7.34
N ASP A 48 3.65 6.18 7.38
CA ASP A 48 2.53 7.13 7.50
C ASP A 48 1.68 7.23 6.23
N GLY A 49 2.14 6.64 5.11
CA GLY A 49 1.44 6.64 3.83
C GLY A 49 0.74 5.32 3.48
N GLN A 50 0.91 4.27 4.28
CA GLN A 50 0.35 2.96 3.97
C GLN A 50 -0.89 2.75 4.83
N CYS A 51 -2.03 2.51 4.19
CA CYS A 51 -3.30 2.38 4.87
C CYS A 51 -3.93 1.01 4.59
N VAL A 52 -4.57 0.43 5.60
CA VAL A 52 -5.38 -0.77 5.48
C VAL A 52 -6.84 -0.49 5.79
N MET A 53 -7.73 -1.24 5.15
CA MET A 53 -9.16 -1.24 5.41
C MET A 53 -9.51 -2.45 6.27
N ILE A 54 -10.15 -2.20 7.41
CA ILE A 54 -10.62 -3.20 8.36
C ILE A 54 -12.14 -3.32 8.27
N HIS A 55 -12.62 -4.55 8.24
CA HIS A 55 -14.04 -4.89 8.28
C HIS A 55 -14.21 -6.15 9.14
N ASN A 56 -15.07 -6.10 10.18
CA ASN A 56 -15.25 -7.19 11.15
C ASN A 56 -13.92 -7.73 11.71
N ASP A 57 -13.03 -6.82 12.14
CA ASP A 57 -11.68 -7.10 12.64
C ASP A 57 -10.73 -7.78 11.63
N GLN A 58 -11.12 -7.89 10.37
CA GLN A 58 -10.31 -8.44 9.28
C GLN A 58 -9.76 -7.33 8.40
N CYS A 59 -8.47 -7.42 8.06
CA CYS A 59 -7.87 -6.59 7.03
C CYS A 59 -8.33 -7.11 5.66
N ILE A 60 -9.09 -6.29 4.93
CA ILE A 60 -9.72 -6.67 3.66
C ILE A 60 -9.23 -5.84 2.47
N GLY A 61 -8.34 -4.88 2.71
CA GLY A 61 -7.82 -4.01 1.66
C GLY A 61 -6.61 -3.23 2.11
N VAL A 62 -5.78 -2.83 1.14
CA VAL A 62 -4.58 -2.03 1.36
C VAL A 62 -4.46 -0.97 0.28
N MET A 63 -3.93 0.19 0.67
CA MET A 63 -3.56 1.27 -0.21
C MET A 63 -2.13 1.67 0.12
N TYR A 64 -1.24 1.52 -0.86
CA TYR A 64 0.14 1.97 -0.74
C TYR A 64 0.31 3.35 -1.36
N SER A 65 1.21 4.16 -0.80
CA SER A 65 1.51 5.48 -1.35
C SER A 65 2.96 5.91 -1.13
N ILE A 66 3.36 6.93 -1.88
CA ILE A 66 4.56 7.72 -1.63
C ILE A 66 4.24 9.20 -1.75
N ARG A 67 5.09 10.02 -1.13
CA ARG A 67 5.16 11.46 -1.42
C ARG A 67 6.19 11.74 -2.51
N ILE A 68 5.89 12.69 -3.39
CA ILE A 68 6.78 13.20 -4.45
C ILE A 68 6.63 14.73 -4.58
N HIS A 69 7.66 15.42 -5.06
CA HIS A 69 7.59 16.83 -5.44
C HIS A 69 7.03 17.03 -6.85
N ASN A 70 7.35 16.09 -7.76
CA ASN A 70 7.03 16.21 -9.17
C ASN A 70 6.87 14.84 -9.83
N LYS A 71 5.80 14.67 -10.63
CA LYS A 71 5.55 13.47 -11.43
C LYS A 71 6.71 13.06 -12.36
N LYS A 72 7.65 13.95 -12.68
CA LYS A 72 8.83 13.58 -13.48
C LYS A 72 9.73 12.55 -12.79
N ILE A 73 9.74 12.49 -11.46
CA ILE A 73 10.63 11.57 -10.70
C ILE A 73 10.25 10.09 -10.90
N ILE A 74 8.99 9.82 -11.24
CA ILE A 74 8.51 8.44 -11.46
C ILE A 74 8.62 8.00 -12.93
N TYR A 75 9.11 8.86 -13.83
CA TYR A 75 9.24 8.49 -15.25
C TYR A 75 10.35 7.45 -15.42
N GLY A 76 10.00 6.32 -16.06
CA GLY A 76 10.93 5.20 -16.25
C GLY A 76 11.02 4.24 -15.06
N HIS A 77 10.30 4.50 -13.95
CA HIS A 77 10.23 3.57 -12.83
C HIS A 77 9.12 2.53 -13.05
N HIS A 78 9.45 1.27 -12.78
CA HIS A 78 8.45 0.21 -12.68
C HIS A 78 7.72 0.33 -11.34
N VAL A 79 6.44 -0.08 -11.28
CA VAL A 79 5.62 -0.07 -10.06
C VAL A 79 6.32 -0.73 -8.85
N LYS A 80 7.13 -1.76 -9.11
CA LYS A 80 7.91 -2.46 -8.08
C LYS A 80 8.96 -1.57 -7.39
N ASN A 81 9.50 -0.59 -8.11
CA ASN A 81 10.61 0.26 -7.65
C ASN A 81 10.17 1.71 -7.49
N ILE A 82 8.87 2.01 -7.62
CA ILE A 82 8.36 3.37 -7.50
C ILE A 82 8.48 3.89 -6.06
N VAL A 83 8.55 2.99 -5.09
CA VAL A 83 8.76 3.32 -3.67
C VAL A 83 10.09 4.03 -3.42
N ASP A 84 11.10 3.76 -4.24
CA ASP A 84 12.42 4.40 -4.15
C ASP A 84 12.37 5.89 -4.54
N CYS A 85 11.30 6.33 -5.20
CA CYS A 85 11.06 7.73 -5.53
C CYS A 85 10.44 8.53 -4.35
N HIS A 86 10.30 7.92 -3.17
CA HIS A 86 9.69 8.60 -2.03
C HIS A 86 10.53 9.81 -1.57
N GLU A 87 9.89 10.98 -1.55
CA GLU A 87 10.43 12.22 -1.02
C GLU A 87 9.61 12.63 0.22
N PRO A 88 10.12 12.49 1.46
CA PRO A 88 9.35 12.67 2.70
C PRO A 88 8.62 14.00 2.86
N ASP A 89 9.15 15.06 2.26
CA ASP A 89 8.62 16.43 2.24
C ASP A 89 7.82 16.77 0.96
N GLY A 90 7.70 15.83 0.03
CA GLY A 90 6.99 16.01 -1.24
C GLY A 90 5.54 16.47 -1.07
N GLY A 91 5.11 17.49 -1.81
CA GLY A 91 3.77 18.06 -1.68
C GLY A 91 2.63 17.22 -2.28
N ILE A 92 2.95 16.13 -2.99
CA ILE A 92 1.98 15.31 -3.72
C ILE A 92 2.03 13.88 -3.19
N VAL A 93 0.87 13.31 -2.86
CA VAL A 93 0.73 11.87 -2.56
C VAL A 93 0.37 11.13 -3.84
N LEU A 94 1.17 10.13 -4.21
CA LEU A 94 0.91 9.20 -5.29
C LEU A 94 0.46 7.86 -4.70
N PHE A 95 -0.74 7.40 -5.04
CA PHE A 95 -1.16 6.04 -4.75
C PHE A 95 -0.52 5.07 -5.73
N ILE A 96 0.03 3.99 -5.17
CA ILE A 96 0.66 2.91 -5.92
C ILE A 96 -0.37 1.80 -6.03
N PHE A 97 -0.70 1.44 -7.26
CA PHE A 97 -1.46 0.23 -7.56
C PHE A 97 -0.48 -0.94 -7.50
N SER A 98 -0.80 -2.03 -6.79
CA SER A 98 0.06 -3.22 -6.77
C SER A 98 0.22 -3.83 -8.16
#